data_AF-A0A286IG21-F1
#
_entry.id   AF-A0A286IG21-F1
#
_cell.length_a   1.000
_cell.length_b   1.000
_cell.length_c   1.000
_cell.angle_alpha   90.00
_cell.angle_beta   90.00
_cell.angle_gamma   90.00
#
_symmetry.space_group_name_H-M   'P 1'
#
loop_
_entity.id
_entity.type
_entity.pdbx_description
1 polymer ?
#
loop_
_entity_poly.entity_id
_entity_poly.type
_entity_poly.pdbx_seq_one_letter_code
_entity_poly.pdbx_strand_id
1 'polypeptide(L)' 'MNSHSLGLAQEMDVTEYEKLQRDIAGLKESIRLDWLDLDSLSLDAKERQGIRQSTDYLIQELKGLLERLERLDSDRT' A
#
# COMPACT_ATOMS: atom_id res chain seq x y z
N MET A 1 37.40 -30.69 -5.89
CA MET A 1 37.37 -30.04 -4.56
C MET A 1 36.89 -28.61 -4.74
N ASN A 2 35.85 -28.25 -4.00
CA ASN A 2 35.28 -26.93 -3.70
C ASN A 2 34.77 -26.09 -4.89
N SER A 3 33.46 -26.00 -5.13
CA SER A 3 32.35 -25.44 -4.32
C SER A 3 32.08 -23.98 -4.65
N HIS A 4 30.95 -23.80 -5.33
CA HIS A 4 29.95 -22.75 -5.15
C HIS A 4 30.42 -21.31 -4.90
N SER A 5 30.14 -20.45 -5.87
CA SER A 5 29.71 -19.08 -5.59
C SER A 5 28.37 -18.86 -6.29
N LEU A 6 27.33 -19.45 -5.70
CA LEU A 6 25.94 -18.97 -5.82
C LEU A 6 25.92 -17.63 -5.09
N GLY A 7 25.80 -16.52 -5.82
CA GLY A 7 25.97 -15.21 -5.19
C GLY A 7 25.20 -14.04 -5.78
N LEU A 8 24.30 -14.23 -6.75
CA LEU A 8 23.58 -13.09 -7.34
C LEU A 8 22.13 -13.40 -7.81
N ALA A 9 21.53 -14.50 -7.37
CA ALA A 9 20.13 -14.83 -7.70
C ALA A 9 19.19 -14.69 -6.49
N GLN A 10 19.52 -13.78 -5.57
CA GLN A 10 18.71 -13.47 -4.40
C GLN A 10 18.21 -12.02 -4.47
N GLU A 11 17.98 -11.53 -5.68
CA GLU A 11 17.18 -10.33 -5.91
C GLU A 11 15.70 -10.68 -5.66
N MET A 12 15.28 -10.41 -4.43
CA MET A 12 13.95 -9.86 -4.15
C MET A 12 12.73 -10.75 -4.46
N ASP A 13 12.73 -12.01 -4.02
CA ASP A 13 11.47 -12.75 -3.90
C ASP A 13 10.72 -12.31 -2.63
N VAL A 14 10.25 -11.06 -2.64
CA VAL A 14 9.32 -10.54 -1.64
C VAL A 14 8.04 -11.34 -1.80
N THR A 15 7.63 -12.03 -0.74
CA THR A 15 6.40 -12.84 -0.76
C THR A 15 5.21 -11.95 -1.12
N GLU A 16 4.18 -12.51 -1.77
CA GLU A 16 2.96 -11.74 -2.08
C GLU A 16 2.38 -11.07 -0.83
N TYR A 17 2.50 -11.74 0.33
CA TYR A 17 2.13 -11.23 1.64
C TYR A 17 2.89 -9.93 2.01
N GLU A 18 4.22 -9.94 1.89
CA GLU A 18 5.04 -8.76 2.18
C GLU A 18 4.80 -7.61 1.19
N LYS A 19 4.51 -7.92 -0.08
CA LYS A 19 4.11 -6.92 -1.09
C LYS A 19 2.82 -6.25 -0.67
N LEU A 20 1.79 -7.03 -0.34
CA LEU A 20 0.50 -6.52 0.12
C LEU A 20 0.62 -5.68 1.39
N GLN A 21 1.44 -6.11 2.36
CA GLN A 21 1.69 -5.31 3.56
C GLN A 21 2.33 -3.96 3.25
N ARG A 22 3.31 -3.91 2.34
CA ARG A 22 3.95 -2.67 1.90
C ARG A 22 2.96 -1.76 1.17
N ASP A 23 2.17 -2.31 0.26
CA ASP A 23 1.17 -1.56 -0.49
C ASP A 23 0.10 -0.97 0.44
N ILE A 24 -0.40 -1.76 1.41
CA ILE A 24 -1.32 -1.30 2.45
C ILE A 24 -0.72 -0.16 3.27
N ALA A 25 0.54 -0.27 3.67
CA ALA A 25 1.23 0.79 4.41
C ALA A 25 1.36 2.07 3.58
N GLY A 26 1.69 1.94 2.30
CA GLY A 26 1.76 3.06 1.36
C GLY A 26 0.41 3.76 1.20
N LEU A 27 -0.67 3.00 0.99
CA LEU A 27 -2.02 3.57 0.85
C LEU A 27 -2.49 4.28 2.13
N LYS A 28 -2.21 3.71 3.31
CA LYS A 28 -2.53 4.35 4.59
C LYS A 28 -1.82 5.70 4.74
N GLU A 29 -0.56 5.78 4.33
CA GLU A 29 0.20 7.03 4.37
C GLU A 29 -0.36 8.06 3.38
N SER A 30 -0.67 7.66 2.14
CA SER A 30 -1.29 8.56 1.16
C SER A 30 -2.62 9.12 1.66
N ILE A 31 -3.49 8.26 2.22
CA ILE A 31 -4.76 8.70 2.83
C ILE A 31 -4.51 9.70 3.97
N ARG A 32 -3.52 9.44 4.82
CA ARG A 32 -3.17 10.33 5.92
C ARG A 32 -2.71 11.70 5.42
N LEU A 33 -1.93 11.74 4.34
CA LEU A 33 -1.46 12.97 3.71
C LEU A 33 -2.62 13.76 3.09
N ASP A 34 -3.53 13.10 2.38
CA ASP A 34 -4.74 13.75 1.85
C ASP A 34 -5.58 14.42 2.95
N TRP A 35 -5.76 13.73 4.09
CA TRP A 35 -6.46 14.30 5.24
C TRP A 35 -5.72 15.50 5.84
N LEU A 36 -4.39 15.44 5.92
CA LEU A 36 -3.57 16.55 6.39
C LEU A 36 -3.68 17.75 5.44
N ASP A 37 -3.68 17.52 4.13
CA ASP A 37 -3.84 18.59 3.14
C ASP A 37 -5.22 19.25 3.27
N LEU A 38 -6.28 18.46 3.46
CA LEU A 38 -7.64 18.99 3.68
C LEU A 38 -7.78 19.83 4.95
N ASP A 39 -7.02 19.52 6.00
CA ASP A 39 -7.05 20.20 7.29
C ASP A 39 -6.14 21.44 7.33
N SER A 40 -4.95 21.34 6.74
CA SER A 40 -3.87 22.32 6.91
C SER A 40 -3.76 23.33 5.77
N LEU A 41 -4.22 23.01 4.57
CA LEU A 41 -4.08 23.87 3.40
C LEU A 41 -5.31 24.76 3.18
N SER A 42 -5.04 25.99 2.73
CA SER A 42 -6.09 26.91 2.26
C SER A 42 -6.49 26.55 0.83
N LEU A 43 -7.30 25.49 0.71
CA LEU A 43 -7.77 24.94 -0.54
C LEU A 43 -9.09 25.55 -0.98
N ASP A 44 -9.24 25.78 -2.28
CA ASP A 44 -10.53 26.13 -2.88
C ASP A 44 -11.50 24.93 -2.91
N ALA A 45 -12.75 25.18 -3.30
CA ALA A 45 -13.78 24.16 -3.31
C ALA A 45 -13.47 23.00 -4.28
N LYS A 46 -12.83 23.29 -5.42
CA LYS A 46 -12.49 22.31 -6.44
C LYS A 46 -11.31 21.45 -6.00
N GLU A 47 -10.30 22.06 -5.40
CA GLU A 47 -9.15 21.37 -4.80
C GLU A 47 -9.60 20.44 -3.67
N ARG A 48 -10.45 20.93 -2.76
CA ARG A 48 -11.04 20.11 -1.69
C ARG A 48 -11.83 18.93 -2.25
N GLN A 49 -12.59 19.13 -3.31
CA GLN A 49 -13.34 18.07 -3.96
C GLN A 49 -12.40 17.03 -4.59
N GLY A 50 -11.33 17.48 -5.26
CA GLY A 50 -10.33 16.61 -5.87
C GLY A 50 -9.63 15.72 -4.84
N ILE A 51 -9.20 16.29 -3.71
CA ILE A 51 -8.57 15.52 -2.64
C ILE A 51 -9.55 14.50 -2.05
N ARG A 52 -10.80 14.90 -1.76
CA ARG A 52 -11.82 13.95 -1.27
C ARG A 52 -12.05 12.78 -2.22
N GLN A 53 -12.12 13.04 -3.53
CA GLN A 53 -12.26 12.00 -4.55
C GLN A 53 -11.05 11.07 -4.59
N SER A 54 -9.84 11.63 -4.48
CA SER A 54 -8.60 10.84 -4.34
C SER A 54 -8.65 9.96 -3.09
N THR A 55 -8.97 10.53 -1.94
CA THR A 55 -9.06 9.80 -0.66
C THR A 55 -10.09 8.68 -0.71
N ASP A 56 -11.28 8.94 -1.28
CA ASP A 56 -12.33 7.92 -1.44
C ASP A 56 -11.85 6.76 -2.31
N TYR A 57 -11.15 7.04 -3.41
CA TYR A 57 -10.55 6.02 -4.26
C TYR A 57 -9.51 5.18 -3.50
N LEU A 58 -8.58 5.83 -2.80
CA LEU A 58 -7.54 5.16 -2.01
C LEU A 58 -8.12 4.27 -0.90
N ILE A 59 -9.23 4.69 -0.28
CA ILE A 59 -9.93 3.88 0.73
C ILE A 59 -10.51 2.60 0.11
N GLN A 60 -11.05 2.65 -1.10
CA GLN A 60 -11.56 1.45 -1.78
C GLN A 60 -10.42 0.49 -2.14
N GLU A 61 -9.32 1.01 -2.67
CA GLU A 61 -8.11 0.20 -2.95
C GLU A 61 -7.59 -0.47 -1.66
N LEU A 62 -7.52 0.29 -0.56
CA LEU A 62 -7.08 -0.23 0.73
C LEU A 62 -7.98 -1.38 1.22
N LYS A 63 -9.30 -1.26 1.09
CA LYS A 63 -10.23 -2.34 1.44
C LYS A 63 -9.95 -3.60 0.61
N GLY A 64 -9.78 -3.45 -0.69
CA GLY A 64 -9.47 -4.58 -1.58
C GLY A 64 -8.17 -5.28 -1.21
N LEU A 65 -7.12 -4.52 -0.84
CA LEU A 65 -5.86 -5.11 -0.39
C LEU A 65 -5.99 -5.81 0.97
N LEU A 66 -6.76 -5.25 1.91
CA LEU A 66 -7.02 -5.88 3.20
C LEU A 66 -7.77 -7.21 3.05
N GLU A 67 -8.80 -7.27 2.19
CA GLU A 67 -9.53 -8.51 1.88
C GLU A 67 -8.63 -9.57 1.20
N ARG A 68 -7.69 -9.14 0.35
CA ARG A 68 -6.69 -10.05 -0.23
C ARG A 68 -5.72 -10.58 0.82
N LEU A 69 -5.27 -9.71 1.73
CA LEU A 69 -4.36 -10.10 2.81
C LEU A 69 -5.05 -11.10 3.77
N GLU A 70 -6.30 -10.86 4.13
CA GLU A 70 -7.09 -11.75 5.00
C GLU A 70 -7.27 -13.14 4.39
N ARG A 71 -7.54 -13.22 3.08
CA ARG A 71 -7.62 -14.50 2.37
C ARG A 71 -6.30 -15.26 2.38
N LEU A 72 -5.19 -14.57 2.12
CA LEU A 72 -3.86 -15.19 2.17
C LEU A 72 -3.48 -15.65 3.58
N ASP A 73 -3.90 -14.94 4.61
CA ASP A 73 -3.64 -15.35 6.00
C ASP A 73 -4.47 -16.60 6.37
N SER A 74 -5.72 -16.64 5.90
CA SER A 74 -6.62 -17.79 6.08
C SER A 74 -6.09 -19.06 5.38
N ASP A 75 -5.55 -18.92 4.17
CA ASP A 75 -4.97 -20.05 3.41
C ASP A 75 -3.66 -20.59 4.00
N ARG A 76 -3.01 -19.83 4.91
CA ARG A 76 -1.77 -20.21 5.58
C ARG A 76 -1.99 -20.93 6.92
N THR A 77 -3.22 -20.92 7.45
CA THR A 77 -3.57 -21.47 8.77
C THR A 77 -4.17 -22.86 8.66
#